data_AF-A0A523BLB3-F1
#
_entry.id   AF-A0A523BLB3-F1
#
_cell.length_a   1.000
_cell.length_b   1.000
_cell.length_c   1.000
_cell.angle_alpha   90.00
_cell.angle_beta   90.00
_cell.angle_gamma   90.00
#
_symmetry.space_group_name_H-M   'P 1'
#
loop_
_entity.id
_entity.type
_entity.pdbx_description
1 polymer ?
#
loop_
_entity_poly.entity_id
_entity_poly.type
_entity_poly.pdbx_seq_one_letter_code
_entity_poly.pdbx_strand_id
1 'polypeptide(L)'
;MCRIDRWLRRIFYSGPCYPFSVTEDERNYLLQTRAKLARWITLANAGTLGPSLKDTPVDVALDIADMANKLYDWYVPPFTIDRVRLEENELNSIINDLNAKGGLQQWLRLDDKYFSVDRSTFEKIIQWDWTDTRKYLSDTFDCDKFAMYFKSRMAIDFGINAVGVIFDYSAGHAYNIVIIKDQQGVEWLLYEPQNDNIFKYEDRDTKMYKMQNYYLVL
;
A
#
# COMPACT_ATOMS: atom_id res chain seq x y z
N MET A 1 -18.20 15.69 0.01
CA MET A 1 -17.59 15.90 -1.32
C MET A 1 -16.41 16.90 -1.28
N CYS A 2 -15.47 16.77 -0.32
CA CYS A 2 -14.31 17.69 -0.23
C CYS A 2 -13.15 17.08 0.60
N ARG A 3 -12.55 15.98 0.11
CA ARG A 3 -11.23 15.48 0.59
C ARG A 3 -10.15 15.54 -0.49
N ILE A 4 -10.54 15.55 -1.77
CA ILE A 4 -9.63 15.58 -2.94
C ILE A 4 -8.90 16.93 -3.08
N ASP A 5 -9.55 18.07 -2.80
CA ASP A 5 -8.94 19.41 -2.98
C ASP A 5 -7.73 19.65 -2.06
N ARG A 6 -7.75 19.10 -0.83
CA ARG A 6 -6.64 19.31 0.13
C ARG A 6 -5.42 18.44 -0.19
N TRP A 7 -5.61 17.29 -0.84
CA TRP A 7 -4.53 16.37 -1.22
C TRP A 7 -3.81 16.86 -2.49
N LEU A 8 -4.56 17.24 -3.53
CA LEU A 8 -3.97 17.78 -4.77
C LEU A 8 -3.18 19.07 -4.52
N ARG A 9 -3.66 19.96 -3.65
CA ARG A 9 -2.90 21.18 -3.29
C ARG A 9 -1.54 20.89 -2.66
N ARG A 10 -1.39 19.80 -1.90
CA ARG A 10 -0.08 19.40 -1.35
C ARG A 10 0.87 18.88 -2.42
N ILE A 11 0.37 18.22 -3.46
CA ILE A 11 1.19 17.75 -4.59
C ILE A 11 1.67 18.94 -5.43
N PHE A 12 0.82 19.94 -5.66
CA PHE A 12 1.13 21.04 -6.58
C PHE A 12 1.83 22.25 -5.95
N TYR A 13 1.67 22.51 -4.64
CA TYR A 13 2.12 23.76 -4.01
C TYR A 13 3.14 23.59 -2.86
N SER A 14 3.49 22.38 -2.45
CA SER A 14 4.56 22.18 -1.45
C SER A 14 5.94 22.25 -2.12
N GLY A 15 6.86 23.03 -1.54
CA GLY A 15 8.27 23.02 -1.91
C GLY A 15 8.94 21.65 -1.70
N PRO A 16 10.27 21.55 -1.90
CA PRO A 16 11.02 20.29 -1.91
C PRO A 16 11.12 19.72 -0.50
N CYS A 17 10.07 19.08 -0.01
CA CYS A 17 10.05 18.43 1.29
C CYS A 17 9.30 17.10 1.17
N TYR A 18 10.06 16.04 1.43
CA TYR A 18 9.75 14.60 1.42
C TYR A 18 9.87 13.87 0.07
N PRO A 19 10.73 12.82 0.00
CA PRO A 19 10.74 11.92 -1.13
C PRO A 19 9.49 11.07 -1.07
N PHE A 20 8.40 11.57 -1.65
CA PHE A 20 7.32 10.69 -2.05
C PHE A 20 7.91 9.74 -3.11
N SER A 21 8.03 8.46 -2.80
CA SER A 21 8.41 7.46 -3.79
C SER A 21 7.27 7.30 -4.78
N VAL A 22 7.40 8.00 -5.88
CA VAL A 22 6.74 7.68 -7.14
C VAL A 22 7.74 6.87 -7.95
N THR A 23 7.24 5.92 -8.74
CA THR A 23 8.05 5.26 -9.77
C THR A 23 8.66 6.32 -10.70
N GLU A 24 9.72 5.97 -11.44
CA GLU A 24 10.34 6.94 -12.36
C GLU A 24 9.36 7.36 -13.46
N ASP A 25 8.49 6.45 -13.92
CA ASP A 25 7.43 6.75 -14.89
C ASP A 25 6.37 7.69 -14.31
N GLU A 26 5.94 7.46 -13.07
CA GLU A 26 5.02 8.35 -12.37
C GLU A 26 5.63 9.74 -12.15
N ARG A 27 6.90 9.78 -11.73
CA ARG A 27 7.65 11.03 -11.58
C ARG A 27 7.71 11.79 -12.89
N ASN A 28 8.09 11.12 -13.96
CA ASN A 28 8.19 11.72 -15.29
C ASN A 28 6.83 12.24 -15.76
N TYR A 29 5.76 11.46 -15.55
CA TYR A 29 4.40 11.88 -15.86
C TYR A 29 3.95 13.09 -15.03
N LEU A 30 4.22 13.11 -13.72
CA LEU A 30 3.91 14.24 -12.83
C LEU A 30 4.69 15.51 -13.22
N LEU A 31 5.97 15.37 -13.58
CA LEU A 31 6.79 16.49 -14.05
C LEU A 31 6.28 17.05 -15.38
N GLN A 32 5.96 16.18 -16.34
CA GLN A 32 5.37 16.57 -17.62
C GLN A 32 4.02 17.27 -17.42
N THR A 33 3.19 16.71 -16.55
CA THR A 33 1.89 17.26 -16.16
C THR A 33 2.04 18.65 -15.54
N ARG A 34 2.98 18.82 -14.60
CA ARG A 34 3.24 20.11 -13.96
C ARG A 34 3.71 21.15 -14.98
N ALA A 35 4.56 20.76 -15.92
CA ALA A 35 5.00 21.63 -17.01
C ALA A 35 3.83 22.04 -17.92
N LYS A 36 2.94 21.10 -18.30
CA LYS A 36 1.73 21.37 -19.08
C LYS A 36 0.79 22.34 -18.35
N LEU A 37 0.49 22.08 -17.07
CA LEU A 37 -0.36 22.95 -16.25
C LEU A 37 0.21 24.36 -16.11
N ALA A 38 1.52 24.49 -15.84
CA ALA A 38 2.18 25.79 -15.73
C ALA A 38 2.11 26.59 -17.04
N ARG A 39 2.29 25.90 -18.18
CA ARG A 39 2.11 26.50 -19.52
C ARG A 39 0.68 27.00 -19.70
N TRP A 40 -0.34 26.21 -19.37
CA TRP A 40 -1.74 26.65 -19.53
C TRP A 40 -2.12 27.81 -18.61
N ILE A 41 -1.67 27.82 -17.34
CA ILE A 41 -1.89 28.95 -16.44
C ILE A 41 -1.28 30.23 -17.03
N THR A 42 -0.08 30.13 -17.60
CA THR A 42 0.58 31.27 -18.26
C THR A 42 -0.24 31.76 -19.46
N LEU A 43 -0.72 30.85 -20.31
CA LEU A 43 -1.54 31.18 -21.47
C LEU A 43 -2.91 31.77 -21.08
N ALA A 44 -3.52 31.27 -20.01
CA ALA A 44 -4.77 31.77 -19.47
C ALA A 44 -4.62 33.20 -18.95
N ASN A 45 -3.59 33.45 -18.15
CA ASN A 45 -3.28 34.77 -17.60
C ASN A 45 -2.94 35.80 -18.69
N ALA A 46 -2.37 35.35 -19.80
CA ALA A 46 -2.09 36.18 -20.97
C ALA A 46 -3.34 36.44 -21.84
N GLY A 47 -4.50 35.83 -21.55
CA GLY A 47 -5.70 35.93 -22.38
C GLY A 47 -5.57 35.24 -23.75
N THR A 48 -4.57 34.38 -23.90
CA THR A 48 -4.20 33.74 -25.18
C THR A 48 -4.75 32.31 -25.36
N LEU A 49 -5.56 31.82 -24.42
CA LEU A 49 -6.29 30.57 -24.61
C LEU A 49 -7.37 30.77 -25.68
N GLY A 50 -7.08 30.33 -26.91
CA GLY A 50 -7.95 30.54 -28.06
C GLY A 50 -7.34 30.01 -29.36
N PRO A 51 -8.10 30.04 -30.48
CA PRO A 51 -7.78 29.34 -31.73
C PRO A 51 -6.48 29.79 -32.44
N SER A 52 -5.79 30.81 -31.93
CA SER A 52 -4.48 31.26 -32.46
C SER A 52 -3.31 30.40 -31.97
N LEU A 53 -3.52 29.52 -31.00
CA LEU A 53 -2.57 28.49 -30.58
C LEU A 53 -3.12 27.11 -30.93
N LYS A 54 -2.23 26.15 -31.23
CA LYS A 54 -2.58 24.76 -31.56
C LYS A 54 -3.43 24.04 -30.50
N ASP A 55 -3.50 24.59 -29.28
CA ASP A 55 -4.20 24.01 -28.15
C ASP A 55 -5.45 24.86 -27.86
N THR A 56 -6.62 24.32 -28.18
CA THR A 56 -7.93 24.91 -27.88
C THR A 56 -8.29 24.71 -26.39
N PRO A 57 -9.26 25.47 -25.83
CA PRO A 57 -9.78 25.18 -24.50
C PRO A 57 -10.26 23.73 -24.31
N VAL A 58 -10.70 23.08 -25.40
CA VAL A 58 -11.09 21.67 -25.41
C VAL A 58 -9.87 20.77 -25.19
N ASP A 59 -8.74 21.05 -25.85
CA ASP A 59 -7.51 20.25 -25.70
C ASP A 59 -6.96 20.33 -24.27
N VAL A 60 -7.03 21.53 -23.65
CA VAL A 60 -6.66 21.71 -22.23
C VAL A 60 -7.56 20.87 -21.30
N ALA A 61 -8.87 20.88 -21.55
CA ALA A 61 -9.81 20.10 -20.74
C ALA A 61 -9.60 18.59 -20.88
N LEU A 62 -9.32 18.12 -22.10
CA LEU A 62 -9.01 16.72 -22.38
C LEU A 62 -7.73 16.26 -21.69
N ASP A 63 -6.65 17.05 -21.75
CA ASP A 63 -5.39 16.69 -21.07
C ASP A 63 -5.55 16.70 -19.53
N ILE A 64 -6.35 17.63 -18.96
CA ILE A 64 -6.67 17.61 -17.52
C ILE A 64 -7.46 16.35 -17.16
N ALA A 65 -8.43 15.97 -17.98
CA ALA A 65 -9.22 14.76 -17.77
C ALA A 65 -8.36 13.50 -17.86
N ASP A 66 -7.48 13.40 -18.85
CA ASP A 66 -6.52 12.29 -19.00
C ASP A 66 -5.61 12.16 -17.78
N MET A 67 -5.10 13.29 -17.28
CA MET A 67 -4.30 13.33 -16.06
C MET A 67 -5.06 12.90 -14.82
N ALA A 68 -6.29 13.39 -14.65
CA ALA A 68 -7.14 12.99 -13.54
C ALA A 68 -7.44 11.48 -13.60
N ASN A 69 -7.72 10.93 -14.78
CA ASN A 69 -7.96 9.51 -14.97
C ASN A 69 -6.71 8.68 -14.67
N LYS A 70 -5.54 9.08 -15.15
CA LYS A 70 -4.30 8.36 -14.89
C LYS A 70 -3.91 8.37 -13.41
N LEU A 71 -4.10 9.50 -12.72
CA LEU A 71 -3.96 9.55 -11.27
C LEU A 71 -5.02 8.70 -10.58
N TYR A 72 -6.25 8.68 -11.06
CA TYR A 72 -7.29 7.84 -10.50
C TYR A 72 -6.92 6.35 -10.60
N ASP A 73 -6.48 5.88 -11.76
CA ASP A 73 -6.08 4.48 -12.00
C ASP A 73 -4.92 4.05 -11.11
N TRP A 74 -4.05 4.99 -10.78
CA TRP A 74 -2.97 4.80 -9.83
C TRP A 74 -3.52 4.65 -8.39
N TYR A 75 -4.33 5.58 -7.92
CA TYR A 75 -4.73 5.61 -6.50
C TYR A 75 -6.01 4.83 -6.18
N VAL A 76 -6.73 4.34 -7.19
CA VAL A 76 -7.94 3.53 -7.05
C VAL A 76 -7.72 2.20 -7.74
N PRO A 77 -7.79 1.07 -7.01
CA PRO A 77 -7.67 -0.25 -7.61
C PRO A 77 -8.65 -0.43 -8.76
N PRO A 78 -8.23 -0.92 -9.93
CA PRO A 78 -9.12 -1.15 -11.07
C PRO A 78 -9.96 -2.43 -10.91
N PHE A 79 -10.08 -2.92 -9.68
CA PHE A 79 -10.79 -4.15 -9.32
C PHE A 79 -11.52 -3.97 -7.99
N THR A 80 -12.62 -4.71 -7.84
CA THR A 80 -13.31 -4.88 -6.56
C THR A 80 -12.81 -6.13 -5.87
N ILE A 81 -12.93 -6.16 -4.54
CA ILE A 81 -12.58 -7.34 -3.75
C ILE A 81 -13.78 -7.83 -2.95
N ASP A 82 -13.89 -9.14 -2.82
CA ASP A 82 -14.84 -9.79 -1.92
C ASP A 82 -14.12 -10.15 -0.63
N ARG A 83 -14.45 -9.43 0.44
CA ARG A 83 -13.90 -9.71 1.77
C ARG A 83 -14.63 -10.85 2.42
N VAL A 84 -13.86 -11.76 3.01
CA VAL A 84 -14.37 -12.87 3.80
C VAL A 84 -14.04 -12.63 5.26
N ARG A 85 -15.05 -12.77 6.13
CA ARG A 85 -14.85 -12.66 7.57
C ARG A 85 -14.19 -13.93 8.11
N LEU A 86 -13.19 -13.76 8.98
CA LEU A 86 -12.66 -14.83 9.80
C LEU A 86 -13.60 -15.10 10.98
N GLU A 87 -13.90 -16.37 11.20
CA GLU A 87 -14.57 -16.84 12.41
C GLU A 87 -13.58 -16.87 13.59
N GLU A 88 -14.10 -16.80 14.81
CA GLU A 88 -13.26 -16.74 16.01
C GLU A 88 -12.41 -18.00 16.18
N ASN A 89 -12.96 -19.17 15.85
CA ASN A 89 -12.21 -20.45 15.90
C ASN A 89 -11.10 -20.52 14.85
N GLU A 90 -11.30 -19.90 13.68
CA GLU A 90 -10.29 -19.80 12.63
C GLU A 90 -9.14 -18.88 13.06
N LEU A 91 -9.45 -17.73 13.65
CA LEU A 91 -8.40 -16.86 14.18
C LEU A 91 -7.60 -17.57 15.30
N ASN A 92 -8.29 -18.25 16.21
CA ASN A 92 -7.64 -18.99 17.28
C ASN A 92 -6.80 -20.16 16.75
N SER A 93 -7.20 -20.83 15.66
CA SER A 93 -6.39 -21.90 15.07
C SER A 93 -5.06 -21.37 14.52
N ILE A 94 -5.08 -20.20 13.86
CA ILE A 94 -3.86 -19.53 13.38
C ILE A 94 -2.92 -19.18 14.55
N ILE A 95 -3.46 -18.62 15.62
CA ILE A 95 -2.67 -18.22 16.79
C ILE A 95 -2.11 -19.43 17.54
N ASN A 96 -2.87 -20.52 17.62
CA ASN A 96 -2.39 -21.77 18.20
C ASN A 96 -1.26 -22.38 17.36
N ASP A 97 -1.37 -22.34 16.03
CA ASP A 97 -0.29 -22.80 15.12
C ASP A 97 0.98 -21.95 15.27
N LEU A 98 0.85 -20.62 15.36
CA LEU A 98 1.98 -19.72 15.63
C LEU A 98 2.65 -20.02 16.98
N ASN A 99 1.87 -20.24 18.03
CA ASN A 99 2.40 -20.64 19.34
C ASN A 99 3.11 -22.00 19.28
N ALA A 100 2.55 -22.97 18.54
CA ALA A 100 3.13 -24.30 18.39
C ALA A 100 4.47 -24.28 17.65
N LYS A 101 4.65 -23.37 16.69
CA LYS A 101 5.94 -23.13 16.01
C LYS A 101 6.99 -22.46 16.92
N GLY A 102 6.56 -21.89 18.03
CA GLY A 102 7.41 -21.30 19.07
C GLY A 102 7.76 -19.83 18.81
N GLY A 103 8.40 -19.21 19.81
CA GLY A 103 8.98 -17.86 19.75
C GLY A 103 8.00 -16.69 19.87
N LEU A 104 6.69 -16.91 19.71
CA LEU A 104 5.67 -15.90 19.97
C LEU A 104 5.67 -15.54 21.46
N GLN A 105 6.03 -14.30 21.79
CA GLN A 105 6.00 -13.81 23.17
C GLN A 105 4.62 -13.33 23.57
N GLN A 106 3.98 -12.58 22.68
CA GLN A 106 2.64 -12.06 22.88
C GLN A 106 2.01 -11.69 21.54
N TRP A 107 0.71 -11.91 21.46
CA TRP A 107 -0.14 -11.34 20.42
C TRP A 107 -1.04 -10.25 21.01
N LEU A 108 -1.01 -9.07 20.39
CA LEU A 108 -1.91 -7.96 20.67
C LEU A 108 -3.01 -7.95 19.63
N ARG A 109 -4.22 -8.30 20.06
CA ARG A 109 -5.45 -8.22 19.28
C ARG A 109 -5.98 -6.79 19.29
N LEU A 110 -6.08 -6.16 18.12
CA LEU A 110 -6.56 -4.79 17.96
C LEU A 110 -8.04 -4.70 17.60
N ASP A 111 -8.62 -5.78 17.05
CA ASP A 111 -10.00 -5.80 16.56
C ASP A 111 -10.78 -7.03 17.04
N ASP A 112 -12.10 -6.88 17.17
CA ASP A 112 -13.00 -8.01 17.45
C ASP A 112 -13.26 -8.87 16.21
N LYS A 113 -13.24 -8.29 15.02
CA LYS A 113 -13.59 -8.94 13.75
C LYS A 113 -12.50 -8.73 12.73
N TYR A 114 -12.07 -9.81 12.09
CA TYR A 114 -11.06 -9.77 11.04
C TYR A 114 -11.67 -10.12 9.68
N PHE A 115 -11.27 -9.36 8.67
CA PHE A 115 -11.66 -9.53 7.28
C PHE A 115 -10.41 -9.78 6.46
N SER A 116 -10.50 -10.83 5.63
CA SER A 116 -9.47 -11.36 4.76
C SER A 116 -9.99 -11.47 3.33
N VAL A 117 -9.15 -11.96 2.43
CA VAL A 117 -9.45 -12.32 1.04
C VAL A 117 -8.79 -13.67 0.73
N ASP A 118 -9.10 -14.26 -0.42
CA ASP A 118 -8.37 -15.43 -0.92
C ASP A 118 -6.96 -15.04 -1.42
N ARG A 119 -6.12 -16.04 -1.62
CA ARG A 119 -4.72 -15.84 -2.02
C ARG A 119 -4.58 -15.12 -3.36
N SER A 120 -5.38 -15.48 -4.36
CA SER A 120 -5.29 -14.88 -5.69
C SER A 120 -5.71 -13.41 -5.68
N THR A 121 -6.68 -13.06 -4.83
CA THR A 121 -7.09 -11.68 -4.60
C THR A 121 -5.99 -10.91 -3.85
N PHE A 122 -5.36 -11.51 -2.84
CA PHE A 122 -4.22 -10.89 -2.16
C PHE A 122 -3.04 -10.63 -3.09
N GLU A 123 -2.71 -11.59 -3.96
CA GLU A 123 -1.64 -11.44 -4.98
C GLU A 123 -1.94 -10.28 -5.95
N LYS A 124 -3.20 -10.09 -6.37
CA LYS A 124 -3.60 -8.91 -7.16
C LYS A 124 -3.45 -7.60 -6.39
N ILE A 125 -3.74 -7.62 -5.09
CA ILE A 125 -3.62 -6.44 -4.23
C ILE A 125 -2.16 -6.02 -4.13
N ILE A 126 -1.23 -6.93 -3.81
CA ILE A 126 0.19 -6.58 -3.67
C ILE A 126 0.83 -6.19 -5.01
N GLN A 127 0.35 -6.73 -6.14
CA GLN A 127 0.78 -6.27 -7.47
C GLN A 127 0.34 -4.83 -7.79
N TRP A 128 -0.75 -4.36 -7.19
CA TRP A 128 -1.23 -3.00 -7.37
C TRP A 128 -0.72 -2.04 -6.29
N ASP A 129 -0.48 -2.53 -5.08
CA ASP A 129 0.13 -1.75 -4.01
C ASP A 129 1.55 -1.33 -4.41
N TRP A 130 2.01 -0.20 -3.88
CA TRP A 130 3.34 0.36 -4.17
C TRP A 130 4.16 0.52 -2.91
N THR A 131 3.90 -0.31 -1.88
CA THR A 131 4.69 -0.27 -0.65
C THR A 131 6.15 -0.59 -0.95
N ASP A 132 6.42 -1.54 -1.85
CA ASP A 132 7.74 -1.92 -2.35
C ASP A 132 8.49 -0.77 -3.05
N THR A 133 7.77 0.17 -3.68
CA THR A 133 8.39 1.33 -4.34
C THR A 133 9.01 2.33 -3.35
N ARG A 134 8.66 2.23 -2.05
CA ARG A 134 9.17 3.12 -1.02
C ARG A 134 10.65 2.87 -0.78
N LYS A 135 11.39 3.97 -0.61
CA LYS A 135 12.82 3.88 -0.31
C LYS A 135 13.02 3.57 1.16
N TYR A 136 13.79 2.54 1.46
CA TYR A 136 14.29 2.29 2.81
C TYR A 136 15.17 3.45 3.28
N LEU A 137 14.82 4.01 4.43
CA LEU A 137 15.56 5.07 5.11
C LEU A 137 15.82 4.61 6.55
N SER A 138 17.08 4.40 6.91
CA SER A 138 17.48 4.04 8.28
C SER A 138 16.76 4.90 9.31
N ASP A 139 16.23 4.25 10.35
CA ASP A 139 15.55 4.82 11.53
C ASP A 139 14.24 5.59 11.29
N THR A 140 14.01 6.08 10.07
CA THR A 140 12.92 7.00 9.73
C THR A 140 11.85 6.36 8.86
N PHE A 141 12.25 5.43 7.98
CA PHE A 141 11.37 4.60 7.17
C PHE A 141 12.05 3.25 6.88
N ASP A 142 12.23 2.49 7.94
CA ASP A 142 12.82 1.16 7.98
C ASP A 142 11.74 0.07 8.10
N CYS A 143 12.15 -1.17 8.35
CA CYS A 143 11.32 -2.36 8.19
C CYS A 143 9.97 -2.31 8.95
N ASP A 144 9.93 -1.77 10.16
CA ASP A 144 8.70 -1.63 10.93
C ASP A 144 7.75 -0.58 10.33
N LYS A 145 8.27 0.47 9.67
CA LYS A 145 7.45 1.47 8.97
C LYS A 145 6.87 0.89 7.70
N PHE A 146 7.61 0.06 6.97
CA PHE A 146 7.04 -0.69 5.84
C PHE A 146 5.91 -1.61 6.31
N ALA A 147 6.13 -2.40 7.37
CA ALA A 147 5.12 -3.34 7.87
C ALA A 147 3.85 -2.65 8.39
N MET A 148 4.01 -1.53 9.11
CA MET A 148 2.90 -0.70 9.58
C MET A 148 2.18 0.02 8.45
N TYR A 149 2.94 0.54 7.48
CA TYR A 149 2.39 1.21 6.30
C TYR A 149 1.54 0.24 5.49
N PHE A 150 2.05 -0.96 5.21
CA PHE A 150 1.32 -2.00 4.51
C PHE A 150 0.02 -2.37 5.22
N LYS A 151 0.07 -2.70 6.52
CA LYS A 151 -1.15 -2.99 7.33
C LYS A 151 -2.18 -1.87 7.24
N SER A 152 -1.73 -0.62 7.32
CA SER A 152 -2.61 0.56 7.25
C SER A 152 -3.26 0.71 5.87
N ARG A 153 -2.51 0.47 4.80
CA ARG A 153 -3.03 0.51 3.42
C ARG A 153 -4.07 -0.58 3.18
N MET A 154 -3.81 -1.80 3.61
CA MET A 154 -4.76 -2.90 3.50
C MET A 154 -6.09 -2.57 4.18
N ALA A 155 -6.05 -1.90 5.34
CA ALA A 155 -7.26 -1.47 6.03
C ALA A 155 -7.98 -0.31 5.32
N ILE A 156 -7.25 0.69 4.80
CA ILE A 156 -7.84 1.89 4.19
C ILE A 156 -8.39 1.61 2.79
N ASP A 157 -7.58 0.98 1.94
CA ASP A 157 -7.86 0.83 0.51
C ASP A 157 -8.79 -0.36 0.26
N PHE A 158 -8.67 -1.40 1.10
CA PHE A 158 -9.37 -2.67 0.90
C PHE A 158 -10.28 -3.06 2.06
N GLY A 159 -10.16 -2.42 3.24
CA GLY A 159 -10.92 -2.84 4.42
C GLY A 159 -10.54 -4.24 4.91
N ILE A 160 -9.30 -4.66 4.66
CA ILE A 160 -8.69 -5.90 5.13
C ILE A 160 -7.88 -5.57 6.38
N ASN A 161 -8.24 -6.17 7.51
CA ASN A 161 -7.51 -6.01 8.77
C ASN A 161 -6.89 -7.33 9.27
N ALA A 162 -7.06 -8.45 8.55
CA ALA A 162 -6.40 -9.73 8.79
C ALA A 162 -4.91 -9.75 8.37
N VAL A 163 -4.22 -8.63 8.60
CA VAL A 163 -2.79 -8.40 8.32
C VAL A 163 -2.15 -7.97 9.62
N GLY A 164 -1.22 -8.76 10.13
CA GLY A 164 -0.49 -8.47 11.35
C GLY A 164 0.89 -7.90 11.07
N VAL A 165 1.46 -7.22 12.06
CA VAL A 165 2.85 -6.79 12.08
C VAL A 165 3.61 -7.67 13.06
N ILE A 166 4.66 -8.32 12.57
CA ILE A 166 5.61 -9.07 13.38
C ILE A 166 6.78 -8.15 13.72
N PHE A 167 7.08 -8.03 15.01
CA PHE A 167 8.31 -7.45 15.51
C PHE A 167 9.23 -8.58 15.95
N ASP A 168 10.14 -9.01 15.08
CA ASP A 168 11.08 -10.11 15.34
C ASP A 168 12.37 -9.59 15.94
N TYR A 169 12.43 -9.57 17.28
CA TYR A 169 13.62 -9.15 18.03
C TYR A 169 14.80 -10.11 17.87
N SER A 170 14.55 -11.37 17.48
CA SER A 170 15.63 -12.32 17.22
C SER A 170 16.34 -12.03 15.90
N ALA A 171 15.63 -11.51 14.90
CA ALA A 171 16.19 -11.08 13.63
C ALA A 171 16.60 -9.59 13.60
N GLY A 172 16.05 -8.77 14.49
CA GLY A 172 16.14 -7.31 14.38
C GLY A 172 15.38 -6.80 13.15
N HIS A 173 14.23 -7.42 12.85
CA HIS A 173 13.46 -7.18 11.63
C HIS A 173 11.97 -7.08 11.92
N ALA A 174 11.23 -6.41 11.03
CA ALA A 174 9.78 -6.32 11.10
C ALA A 174 9.17 -6.50 9.71
N TYR A 175 8.10 -7.28 9.67
CA TYR A 175 7.44 -7.74 8.45
C TYR A 175 5.99 -8.11 8.79
N ASN A 176 5.23 -8.57 7.81
CA ASN A 176 3.82 -8.88 8.01
C ASN A 176 3.54 -10.38 8.08
N ILE A 177 2.49 -10.70 8.82
CA ILE A 177 1.73 -11.94 8.63
C ILE A 177 0.42 -11.58 7.95
N VAL A 178 0.01 -12.39 6.98
CA VAL A 178 -1.24 -12.21 6.26
C VAL A 178 -2.04 -13.47 6.45
N ILE A 179 -3.24 -13.34 7.02
CA ILE A 179 -4.18 -14.45 7.13
C ILE A 179 -5.06 -14.41 5.89
N ILE A 180 -5.08 -15.49 5.14
CA ILE A 180 -5.84 -15.69 3.91
C ILE A 180 -6.97 -16.67 4.20
N LYS A 181 -8.13 -16.44 3.58
CA LYS A 181 -9.28 -17.34 3.68
C LYS A 181 -9.88 -17.62 2.32
N ASP A 182 -9.98 -18.90 1.99
CA ASP A 182 -10.63 -19.39 0.77
C ASP A 182 -11.68 -20.47 1.11
N GLN A 183 -12.10 -21.25 0.12
CA GLN A 183 -13.09 -22.31 0.30
C GLN A 183 -12.51 -23.55 1.01
N GLN A 184 -11.18 -23.69 1.00
CA GLN A 184 -10.43 -24.80 1.57
C GLN A 184 -10.09 -24.57 3.05
N GLY A 185 -10.08 -23.30 3.49
CA GLY A 185 -9.99 -22.94 4.90
C GLY A 185 -9.25 -21.63 5.11
N VAL A 186 -8.53 -21.56 6.24
CA VAL A 186 -7.67 -20.43 6.59
C VAL A 186 -6.21 -20.86 6.58
N GLU A 187 -5.36 -20.03 6.01
CA GLU A 187 -3.91 -20.16 6.10
C GLU A 187 -3.28 -18.82 6.49
N TRP A 188 -2.05 -18.85 7.00
CA TRP A 188 -1.27 -17.64 7.20
C TRP A 188 0.05 -17.73 6.44
N LEU A 189 0.47 -16.58 5.94
CA LEU A 189 1.69 -16.42 5.15
C LEU A 189 2.53 -15.29 5.74
N LEU A 190 3.84 -15.39 5.59
CA LEU A 190 4.75 -14.29 5.85
C LEU A 190 4.83 -13.42 4.60
N TYR A 191 4.89 -12.11 4.80
CA TYR A 191 4.96 -11.14 3.72
C TYR A 191 6.03 -10.09 4.03
N GLU A 192 6.95 -9.89 3.09
CA GLU A 192 7.96 -8.84 3.11
C GLU A 192 7.50 -7.65 2.25
N PRO A 193 6.99 -6.58 2.87
CA PRO A 193 6.46 -5.42 2.15
C PRO A 193 7.50 -4.63 1.34
N GLN A 194 8.80 -4.85 1.56
CA GLN A 194 9.84 -4.13 0.80
C GLN A 194 10.07 -4.69 -0.61
N ASN A 195 9.61 -5.92 -0.90
CA ASN A 195 9.90 -6.58 -2.17
C ASN A 195 8.79 -7.55 -2.62
N ASP A 196 7.61 -7.43 -2.04
CA ASP A 196 6.43 -8.25 -2.31
C ASP A 196 6.60 -9.77 -2.17
N ASN A 197 7.64 -10.21 -1.45
CA ASN A 197 7.83 -11.64 -1.24
C ASN A 197 6.81 -12.17 -0.23
N ILE A 198 6.02 -13.14 -0.67
CA ILE A 198 5.11 -13.92 0.16
C ILE A 198 5.58 -15.37 0.23
N PHE A 199 5.67 -15.92 1.44
CA PHE A 199 6.23 -17.25 1.65
C PHE A 199 5.66 -17.91 2.92
N LYS A 200 5.79 -19.24 2.97
CA LYS A 200 5.40 -20.01 4.16
C LYS A 200 6.48 -19.96 5.22
N TYR A 201 6.11 -20.24 6.47
CA TYR A 201 7.05 -20.29 7.58
C TYR A 201 8.23 -21.23 7.32
N GLU A 202 7.97 -22.36 6.70
CA GLU A 202 8.95 -23.41 6.40
C GLU A 202 9.96 -22.97 5.34
N ASP A 203 9.56 -22.06 4.45
CA ASP A 203 10.37 -21.57 3.32
C ASP A 203 11.14 -20.28 3.65
N ARG A 204 11.01 -19.78 4.88
CA ARG A 204 11.59 -18.49 5.27
C ARG A 204 13.11 -18.52 5.32
N ASP A 205 13.75 -17.41 4.94
CA ASP A 205 15.16 -17.19 5.26
C ASP A 205 15.31 -17.00 6.78
N THR A 206 15.76 -18.06 7.46
CA THR A 206 15.98 -18.05 8.92
C THR A 206 17.02 -17.05 9.40
N LYS A 207 17.77 -16.37 8.52
CA LYS A 207 18.62 -15.25 8.91
C LYS A 207 17.81 -13.96 9.11
N MET A 208 16.81 -13.73 8.26
CA MET A 208 15.98 -12.52 8.20
C MET A 208 14.65 -12.65 8.93
N TYR A 209 14.08 -13.86 8.99
CA TYR A 209 12.78 -14.15 9.58
C TYR A 209 12.96 -15.29 10.59
N LYS A 210 13.50 -15.01 11.77
CA LYS A 210 13.86 -16.06 12.73
C LYS A 210 12.63 -16.60 13.45
N MET A 211 11.75 -15.71 13.90
CA MET A 211 10.57 -16.00 14.71
C MET A 211 10.88 -16.78 15.99
N GLN A 212 12.02 -16.51 16.63
CA GLN A 212 12.41 -17.15 17.90
C GLN A 212 12.07 -16.30 19.12
N ASN A 213 11.96 -14.99 18.95
CA ASN A 213 11.51 -14.04 19.95
C ASN A 213 10.80 -12.88 19.25
N TYR A 214 9.48 -12.93 19.17
CA TYR A 214 8.71 -11.92 18.44
C TYR A 214 7.38 -11.59 19.09
N TYR A 215 6.89 -10.39 18.78
CA TYR A 215 5.56 -9.92 19.12
C TYR A 215 4.73 -9.79 17.85
N LEU A 216 3.44 -10.15 17.95
CA LEU A 216 2.48 -9.99 16.87
C LEU A 216 1.48 -8.89 17.24
N VAL A 217 1.29 -7.91 16.37
CA VAL A 217 0.21 -6.93 16.46
C VAL A 217 -0.75 -7.18 15.30
N LEU A 218 -1.96 -7.66 15.60
CA LEU A 218 -2.96 -8.00 14.59
C LEU A 218 -4.23 -7.21 14.83
#